data_AF-A0AAJ5T5B7-F1
#
_entry.id   AF-A0AAJ5T5B7-F1
#
_cell.length_a   1.000
_cell.length_b   1.000
_cell.length_c   1.000
_cell.angle_alpha   90.00
_cell.angle_beta   90.00
_cell.angle_gamma   90.00
#
_symmetry.space_group_name_H-M   'P 1'
#
loop_
_entity.id
_entity.type
_entity.pdbx_description
1 polymer ?
#
loop_
_entity_poly.entity_id
_entity_poly.type
_entity_poly.pdbx_seq_one_letter_code
_entity_poly.pdbx_strand_id
1 'polypeptide(L)'
;MPGRPALLVIQMRDSVSQDQGQPLTKTLPELRAKMDQVSSGSYRILRQGKRTVAGMDAEEVLFVLKEGEITSYRFYLLAPGDPSTLAKPHTAIQLLLGAHSPDLSPDQASSPVDEAGALQTWDTLLNSLRLRPGAV
;
A
#
# COMPACT_ATOMS: atom_id res chain seq x y z
N MET A 1 -11.85 16.65 3.38
CA MET A 1 -11.72 17.27 4.71
C MET A 1 -10.25 17.28 5.10
N PRO A 2 -9.62 18.44 5.29
CA PRO A 2 -8.30 18.50 5.94
C PRO A 2 -8.41 17.92 7.37
N GLY A 3 -7.45 17.11 7.81
CA GLY A 3 -7.30 16.75 9.23
C GLY A 3 -7.49 15.28 9.61
N ARG A 4 -7.94 14.38 8.72
CA ARG A 4 -7.95 12.93 9.01
C ARG A 4 -6.61 12.28 8.63
N PRO A 5 -6.08 11.33 9.41
CA PRO A 5 -4.79 10.71 9.13
C PRO A 5 -4.75 10.03 7.76
N ALA A 6 -3.76 10.40 6.94
CA ALA A 6 -3.45 9.72 5.69
C ALA A 6 -1.94 9.81 5.44
N LEU A 7 -1.35 8.72 4.95
CA LEU A 7 0.07 8.65 4.64
C LEU A 7 0.26 7.90 3.32
N LEU A 8 0.99 8.53 2.38
CA LEU A 8 1.51 7.89 1.18
C LEU A 8 3.03 7.81 1.31
N VAL A 9 3.57 6.59 1.20
CA VAL A 9 5.01 6.34 1.15
C VAL A 9 5.32 5.67 -0.18
N ILE A 10 6.28 6.23 -0.92
CA ILE A 10 6.86 5.63 -2.12
C ILE A 10 8.35 5.51 -1.87
N GLN A 11 8.86 4.29 -1.90
CA GLN A 11 10.27 3.98 -1.75
C GLN A 11 10.77 3.35 -3.04
N MET A 12 11.82 3.92 -3.60
CA MET A 12 12.47 3.43 -4.81
C MET A 12 13.97 3.29 -4.57
N ARG A 13 14.55 2.26 -5.16
CA ARG A 13 16.00 2.05 -5.24
C ARG A 13 16.32 1.19 -6.47
N ASP A 14 17.59 1.07 -6.81
CA ASP A 14 18.02 0.14 -7.85
C ASP A 14 17.55 -1.28 -7.52
N SER A 15 17.05 -1.97 -8.56
CA SER A 15 16.68 -3.37 -8.47
C SER A 15 17.94 -4.23 -8.44
N VAL A 16 17.95 -5.23 -7.56
CA VAL A 16 19.01 -6.24 -7.48
C VAL A 16 18.44 -7.64 -7.66
N SER A 17 19.27 -8.60 -8.07
CA SER A 17 18.81 -9.97 -8.38
C SER A 17 18.07 -10.65 -7.23
N GLN A 18 18.38 -10.30 -5.97
CA GLN A 18 17.72 -10.85 -4.78
C GLN A 18 16.25 -10.43 -4.66
N ASP A 19 15.85 -9.30 -5.25
CA ASP A 19 14.50 -8.74 -5.13
C ASP A 19 13.44 -9.63 -5.78
N GLN A 20 13.81 -10.36 -6.83
CA GLN A 20 12.94 -11.28 -7.56
C GLN A 20 12.45 -12.46 -6.69
N GLY A 21 13.15 -12.75 -5.58
CA GLY A 21 12.82 -13.84 -4.65
C GLY A 21 11.81 -13.48 -3.57
N GLN A 22 11.50 -12.19 -3.39
CA GLN A 22 10.72 -11.64 -2.27
C GLN A 22 9.39 -10.99 -2.70
N PRO A 23 8.47 -11.73 -3.34
CA PRO A 23 7.14 -11.23 -3.67
C PRO A 23 6.33 -10.91 -2.41
N LEU A 24 5.44 -9.91 -2.51
CA LEU A 24 4.60 -9.43 -1.41
C LEU A 24 3.69 -10.56 -0.84
N THR A 25 3.30 -11.50 -1.70
CA THR A 25 2.51 -12.67 -1.30
C THR A 25 3.27 -13.63 -0.39
N LYS A 26 4.60 -13.74 -0.52
CA LYS A 26 5.43 -14.54 0.42
C LYS A 26 5.60 -13.85 1.77
N THR A 27 5.57 -12.52 1.81
CA THR A 27 5.64 -11.71 3.04
C THR A 27 4.26 -11.51 3.68
N LEU A 28 3.21 -12.21 3.22
CA LEU A 28 1.86 -12.06 3.76
C LEU A 28 1.76 -12.40 5.26
N PRO A 29 2.44 -13.44 5.81
CA PRO A 29 2.45 -13.68 7.25
C PRO A 29 3.03 -12.49 8.04
N GLU A 30 4.08 -11.87 7.54
CA GLU A 30 4.70 -10.69 8.16
C GLU A 30 3.76 -9.48 8.10
N LEU A 31 3.05 -9.29 6.98
CA LEU A 31 2.03 -8.25 6.86
C LEU A 31 0.87 -8.47 7.83
N ARG A 32 0.42 -9.72 8.02
CA ARG A 32 -0.60 -10.05 9.02
C ARG A 32 -0.13 -9.78 10.44
N ALA A 33 1.09 -10.21 10.78
CA ALA A 33 1.69 -9.90 12.08
C ALA A 33 1.80 -8.37 12.30
N LYS A 34 2.09 -7.60 11.25
CA LYS A 34 2.05 -6.13 11.32
C LYS A 34 0.62 -5.61 11.56
N MET A 35 -0.41 -6.20 10.95
CA MET A 35 -1.81 -5.83 11.23
C MET A 35 -2.18 -6.11 12.69
N ASP A 36 -1.75 -7.25 13.23
CA ASP A 36 -1.94 -7.62 14.63
C ASP A 36 -1.25 -6.63 15.60
N GLN A 37 -0.14 -6.00 15.18
CA GLN A 37 0.58 -5.00 15.98
C GLN A 37 -0.07 -3.60 15.94
N VAL A 38 -0.67 -3.21 14.81
CA VAL A 38 -1.18 -1.83 14.62
C VAL A 38 -2.66 -1.65 14.93
N SER A 39 -3.37 -2.73 15.26
CA SER A 39 -4.81 -2.72 15.55
C SER A 39 -5.12 -3.77 16.60
N SER A 40 -5.89 -3.40 17.63
CA SER A 40 -6.46 -4.36 18.57
C SER A 40 -7.78 -4.98 18.05
N GLY A 41 -8.29 -4.45 16.93
CA GLY A 41 -9.51 -4.90 16.26
C GLY A 41 -9.30 -5.99 15.20
N SER A 42 -10.33 -6.23 14.39
CA SER A 42 -10.28 -7.22 13.30
C SER A 42 -9.78 -6.61 11.99
N TYR A 43 -9.26 -7.47 11.10
CA TYR A 43 -8.92 -7.07 9.74
C TYR A 43 -9.33 -8.13 8.73
N ARG A 44 -9.48 -7.70 7.49
CA ARG A 44 -9.66 -8.59 6.33
C ARG A 44 -8.91 -8.05 5.12
N ILE A 45 -8.58 -8.95 4.21
CA ILE A 45 -8.01 -8.60 2.91
C ILE A 45 -9.15 -8.19 1.97
N LEU A 46 -9.03 -7.01 1.37
CA LEU A 46 -9.93 -6.51 0.33
C LEU A 46 -9.52 -7.04 -1.05
N ARG A 47 -8.21 -7.04 -1.32
CA ARG A 47 -7.63 -7.47 -2.59
C ARG A 47 -6.20 -7.96 -2.36
N GLN A 48 -5.84 -9.04 -3.03
CA GLN A 48 -4.49 -9.58 -3.06
C GLN A 48 -4.24 -10.13 -4.46
N GLY A 49 -3.14 -9.75 -5.10
CA GLY A 49 -2.83 -10.28 -6.42
C GLY A 49 -1.71 -9.56 -7.14
N LYS A 50 -1.48 -9.99 -8.39
CA LYS A 50 -0.53 -9.39 -9.32
C LYS A 50 -1.18 -8.26 -10.10
N ARG A 51 -0.39 -7.26 -10.47
CA ARG A 51 -0.78 -6.19 -11.41
C ARG A 51 0.44 -5.58 -12.09
N THR A 52 0.20 -4.78 -13.11
CA THR A 52 1.24 -3.96 -13.74
C THR A 52 1.15 -2.52 -13.24
N VAL A 53 2.30 -1.91 -12.92
CA VAL A 53 2.42 -0.50 -12.53
C VAL A 53 3.62 0.10 -13.23
N ALA A 54 3.44 1.22 -13.94
CA ALA A 54 4.49 1.89 -14.70
C ALA A 54 5.30 0.95 -15.63
N GLY A 55 4.67 -0.11 -16.17
CA GLY A 55 5.31 -1.12 -17.02
C GLY A 55 6.13 -2.18 -16.27
N MET A 56 6.04 -2.23 -14.94
CA MET A 56 6.65 -3.23 -14.08
C MET A 56 5.60 -4.22 -13.56
N ASP A 57 5.97 -5.48 -13.45
CA ASP A 57 5.19 -6.47 -12.72
C ASP A 57 5.28 -6.18 -11.22
N ALA A 58 4.13 -6.21 -10.56
CA ALA A 58 4.00 -5.90 -9.15
C ALA A 58 2.98 -6.84 -8.48
N GLU A 59 3.06 -6.90 -7.15
CA GLU A 59 2.07 -7.52 -6.30
C GLU A 59 1.50 -6.51 -5.33
N GLU A 60 0.23 -6.65 -5.00
CA GLU A 60 -0.45 -5.84 -4.00
C GLU A 60 -1.21 -6.68 -2.98
N VAL A 61 -1.32 -6.14 -1.77
CA VAL A 61 -2.19 -6.64 -0.71
C VAL A 61 -2.82 -5.45 -0.01
N LEU A 62 -4.16 -5.45 0.06
CA LEU A 62 -4.97 -4.36 0.56
C LEU A 62 -5.76 -4.83 1.78
N PHE A 63 -5.55 -4.23 2.94
CA PHE A 63 -6.28 -4.55 4.17
C PHE A 63 -7.28 -3.45 4.52
N VAL A 64 -8.41 -3.87 5.09
CA VAL A 64 -9.26 -3.01 5.94
C VAL A 64 -9.16 -3.50 7.37
N LEU A 65 -9.05 -2.56 8.30
CA LEU A 65 -8.98 -2.79 9.73
C LEU A 65 -10.17 -2.09 10.39
N LYS A 66 -10.79 -2.77 11.35
CA LYS A 66 -11.96 -2.32 12.10
C LYS A 66 -11.69 -2.46 13.59
N GLU A 67 -11.62 -1.32 14.28
CA GLU A 67 -11.37 -1.22 15.71
C GLU A 67 -12.46 -0.35 16.35
N GLY A 68 -13.47 -0.99 16.92
CA GLY A 68 -14.69 -0.29 17.34
C GLY A 68 -15.34 0.45 16.16
N GLU A 69 -15.50 1.76 16.30
CA GLU A 69 -16.04 2.64 15.24
C GLU A 69 -14.97 3.11 14.24
N ILE A 70 -13.69 2.82 14.49
CA ILE A 70 -12.58 3.25 13.64
C ILE A 70 -12.45 2.30 12.45
N THR A 71 -12.47 2.87 11.24
CA THR A 71 -12.15 2.15 9.99
C THR A 71 -10.87 2.68 9.41
N SER A 72 -9.89 1.81 9.15
CA SER A 72 -8.65 2.20 8.48
C SER A 72 -8.27 1.24 7.35
N TYR A 73 -7.50 1.74 6.40
CA TYR A 73 -7.02 0.98 5.24
C TYR A 73 -5.49 0.96 5.25
N ARG A 74 -4.91 -0.20 4.92
CA ARG A 74 -3.46 -0.43 4.85
C ARG A 74 -3.15 -1.12 3.53
N PHE A 75 -2.72 -0.36 2.54
CA PHE A 75 -2.52 -0.83 1.18
C PHE A 75 -1.04 -0.87 0.85
N TYR A 76 -0.61 -1.99 0.29
CA TYR A 76 0.78 -2.27 0.00
C TYR A 76 0.93 -2.71 -1.46
N LEU A 77 1.94 -2.19 -2.13
CA LEU A 77 2.41 -2.69 -3.42
C LEU A 77 3.93 -2.86 -3.39
N LEU A 78 4.39 -3.92 -4.04
CA LEU A 78 5.81 -4.16 -4.29
C LEU A 78 6.00 -4.56 -5.75
N ALA A 79 6.85 -3.81 -6.44
CA ALA A 79 7.43 -4.20 -7.72
C ALA A 79 8.92 -4.48 -7.48
N PRO A 80 9.42 -5.71 -7.70
CA PRO A 80 10.83 -6.03 -7.49
C PRO A 80 11.76 -5.30 -8.48
N GLY A 81 11.22 -4.80 -9.59
CA GLY A 81 11.97 -4.12 -10.64
C GLY A 81 12.67 -5.09 -11.60
N ASP A 82 13.64 -4.58 -12.35
CA ASP A 82 14.49 -5.34 -13.26
C ASP A 82 15.94 -4.85 -13.11
N PRO A 83 16.88 -5.69 -12.62
CA PRO A 83 18.26 -5.27 -12.39
C PRO A 83 19.04 -4.97 -13.67
N SER A 84 18.51 -5.31 -14.85
CA SER A 84 19.15 -5.01 -16.13
C SER A 84 18.91 -3.58 -16.63
N THR A 85 18.04 -2.80 -15.96
CA THR A 85 17.69 -1.44 -16.39
C THR A 85 17.35 -0.52 -15.21
N LEU A 86 17.80 0.74 -15.29
CA LEU A 86 17.41 1.78 -14.33
C LEU A 86 15.96 2.24 -14.51
N ALA A 87 15.33 1.92 -15.65
CA ALA A 87 13.94 2.26 -15.93
C ALA A 87 12.94 1.40 -15.16
N LYS A 88 13.38 0.36 -14.45
CA LYS A 88 12.51 -0.50 -13.64
C LYS A 88 13.10 -0.70 -12.24
N PRO A 89 13.09 0.34 -11.39
CA PRO A 89 13.64 0.24 -10.04
C PRO A 89 12.80 -0.70 -9.18
N HIS A 90 13.42 -1.22 -8.11
CA HIS A 90 12.66 -1.82 -7.03
C HIS A 90 11.79 -0.73 -6.38
N THR A 91 10.47 -0.95 -6.36
CA THR A 91 9.49 0.05 -5.94
C THR A 91 8.53 -0.53 -4.91
N ALA A 92 8.49 0.07 -3.72
CA ALA A 92 7.52 -0.25 -2.68
C ALA A 92 6.61 0.95 -2.42
N ILE A 93 5.29 0.73 -2.41
CA ILE A 93 4.29 1.77 -2.19
C ILE A 93 3.39 1.37 -1.03
N GLN A 94 3.15 2.31 -0.13
CA GLN A 94 2.22 2.15 0.99
C GLN A 94 1.23 3.32 1.00
N LEU A 95 -0.06 3.00 1.06
CA LEU A 95 -1.11 3.98 1.31
C LEU A 95 -1.85 3.59 2.59
N LEU A 96 -1.77 4.45 3.59
CA LEU A 96 -2.45 4.27 4.87
C LEU A 96 -3.53 5.35 4.99
N LEU A 97 -4.78 4.94 5.23
CA LEU A 97 -5.91 5.84 5.42
C LEU A 97 -6.54 5.57 6.79
N GLY A 98 -6.68 6.60 7.62
CA GLY A 98 -7.07 6.46 9.02
C GLY A 98 -5.95 5.87 9.90
N ALA A 99 -5.91 6.28 11.16
CA ALA A 99 -4.99 5.75 12.16
C ALA A 99 -5.59 5.98 13.55
N HIS A 100 -5.50 4.96 14.40
CA HIS A 100 -5.83 5.13 15.81
C HIS A 100 -4.85 6.14 16.44
N SER A 101 -5.40 7.09 17.20
CA SER A 101 -4.66 8.05 18.00
C SER A 101 -5.46 8.36 19.25
N PRO A 102 -4.85 8.38 20.44
CA PRO A 102 -5.57 8.70 21.69
C PRO A 102 -6.15 10.12 21.69
N ASP A 103 -5.62 11.02 20.86
CA ASP A 103 -6.04 12.42 20.80
C ASP A 103 -7.18 12.68 19.80
N LEU A 104 -7.64 11.66 19.06
CA LEU A 104 -8.65 11.79 18.02
C LEU A 104 -9.93 11.04 18.40
N SER A 105 -11.09 11.63 18.08
CA SER A 105 -12.35 10.90 18.12
C SER A 105 -12.37 9.77 17.08
N PRO A 106 -13.22 8.73 17.22
CA PRO A 106 -13.30 7.64 16.24
C PRO A 106 -13.56 8.10 14.80
N ASP A 107 -14.39 9.14 14.62
CA ASP A 107 -14.65 9.74 13.31
C ASP A 107 -13.40 10.44 12.73
N GLN A 108 -12.63 11.12 13.57
CA GLN A 108 -11.40 11.80 13.17
C GLN A 108 -10.24 10.81 12.90
N ALA A 109 -10.18 9.72 13.65
CA ALA A 109 -9.20 8.64 13.48
C ALA A 109 -9.48 7.76 12.26
N SER A 110 -10.75 7.69 11.83
CA SER A 110 -11.17 6.90 10.68
C SER A 110 -10.65 7.43 9.35
N SER A 111 -10.66 6.54 8.34
CA SER A 111 -10.42 6.89 6.95
C SER A 111 -11.31 8.07 6.51
N PRO A 112 -10.77 8.99 5.70
CA PRO A 112 -11.57 10.08 5.12
C PRO A 112 -12.55 9.61 4.04
N VAL A 113 -12.43 8.37 3.59
CA VAL A 113 -13.24 7.75 2.54
C VAL A 113 -13.71 6.37 2.97
N ASP A 114 -14.79 5.89 2.36
CA ASP A 114 -15.27 4.52 2.51
C ASP A 114 -14.41 3.52 1.71
N GLU A 115 -14.84 2.26 1.67
CA GLU A 115 -14.08 1.18 1.02
C GLU A 115 -13.94 1.40 -0.49
N ALA A 116 -15.02 1.81 -1.15
CA ALA A 116 -15.01 2.08 -2.58
C ALA A 116 -14.09 3.27 -2.91
N GLY A 117 -14.16 4.35 -2.12
CA GLY A 117 -13.30 5.51 -2.27
C GLY A 117 -11.83 5.20 -1.97
N ALA A 118 -11.54 4.34 -0.99
CA ALA A 118 -10.18 3.90 -0.70
C ALA A 118 -9.58 3.12 -1.88
N LEU A 119 -10.32 2.14 -2.41
CA LEU A 119 -9.90 1.35 -3.58
C LEU A 119 -9.72 2.23 -4.83
N GLN A 120 -10.65 3.15 -5.07
CA GLN A 120 -10.55 4.09 -6.18
C GLN A 120 -9.32 5.01 -6.06
N THR A 121 -9.03 5.52 -4.85
CA THR A 121 -7.86 6.36 -4.58
C THR A 121 -6.58 5.59 -4.90
N TRP A 122 -6.51 4.33 -4.46
CA TRP A 122 -5.38 3.45 -4.73
C TRP A 122 -5.18 3.18 -6.22
N ASP A 123 -6.24 2.81 -6.94
CA ASP A 123 -6.14 2.53 -8.36
C ASP A 123 -5.81 3.79 -9.17
N THR A 124 -6.35 4.95 -8.78
CA THR A 124 -6.02 6.24 -9.42
C THR A 124 -4.55 6.59 -9.23
N LEU A 125 -4.03 6.43 -8.01
CA LEU A 125 -2.61 6.64 -7.71
C LEU A 125 -1.74 5.75 -8.61
N LEU A 126 -1.96 4.43 -8.59
CA LEU A 126 -1.13 3.49 -9.32
C LEU A 126 -1.20 3.66 -10.84
N ASN A 127 -2.39 3.97 -11.37
CA ASN A 127 -2.59 4.20 -12.80
C ASN A 127 -1.99 5.54 -13.28
N SER A 128 -1.70 6.46 -12.37
CA SER A 128 -1.00 7.72 -12.69
C SER A 128 0.52 7.56 -12.81
N LEU A 129 1.08 6.46 -12.28
CA LEU A 129 2.51 6.20 -12.30
C LEU A 129 2.96 5.79 -13.69
N ARG A 130 3.95 6.51 -14.19
CA ARG A 130 4.57 6.27 -15.50
C ARG A 130 6.04 6.63 -15.44
N LEU A 131 6.82 6.00 -16.31
CA LEU A 131 8.18 6.43 -16.53
C LEU A 131 8.22 7.87 -17.03
N ARG A 132 9.21 8.62 -16.56
CA ARG A 132 9.47 9.96 -17.08
C ARG A 132 9.81 9.82 -18.57
N PRO A 133 9.20 10.63 -19.45
CA PRO A 133 9.58 10.64 -20.86
C PRO A 133 11.09 10.84 -21.03
N GLY A 134 11.73 9.97 -21.82
CA GLY A 134 13.17 10.00 -22.06
C GLY A 134 14.03 9.31 -20.99
N ALA A 135 13.44 8.65 -19.98
CA ALA A 135 14.17 7.68 -19.17
C ALA A 135 14.54 6.47 -20.05
N VAL A 136 15.83 6.14 -20.10
CA VAL A 136 16.40 4.99 -20.82
C VAL A 136 17.12 4.07 -19.85
#